data_AF-R2RG87-F1
#
_entry.id   AF-R2RG87-F1
#
_cell.length_a   1.000
_cell.length_b   1.000
_cell.length_c   1.000
_cell.angle_alpha   90.00
_cell.angle_beta   90.00
_cell.angle_gamma   90.00
#
_symmetry.space_group_name_H-M   'P 1'
#
loop_
_entity.id
_entity.type
_entity.pdbx_description
1 polymer ?
#
loop_
_entity_poly.entity_id
_entity_poly.type
_entity_poly.pdbx_seq_one_letter_code
_entity_poly.pdbx_strand_id
1 'polypeptide(L)'
;MKKKILGVSLLTILLLSSAPIALAEETQQANDDQTVETTTNSDSTTDTSSAATKTTESNSSTEEEMVVPETQIDTAEGTMSLPKGRSDLYPTIQLFASLPSVSATNTNTPSKSFVDISSHNGNISVANFQKMKDYGVTGVVVKLTEATSYTNPNAQSQINNAMSAGMKVSAYHYSWFTSDAQAVAEANYFAAAVKRFGLSSGTVMVNDIEEPQILGKGNHTNNSRAFENRLKSLGYGNVRHYIGLNWLTTGRINAATIGNKNIWVAAYPYNLSTTNFYTQYGAWQWSSQLSFPGVSGNFDINADYTSTFSNPTPTPPANSVQMYRVYNPNSGEHFYTQNVAEKNNLVSKGWRYEGIGWNGPTSGNPVYRLYNPNAGDHHYTLNANEKNNLVSKGWRYEGVSWYSGGSNALHRLYNPNAKAGSHHYTLNTNEKNNLVSKGWRYEGLAWYAK
;
A
#
# COMPACT_ATOMS: atom_id res chain seq x y z
N MET A 1 -50.10 30.73 -39.18
CA MET A 1 -50.87 31.30 -38.06
C MET A 1 -50.03 31.25 -36.79
N LYS A 2 -49.94 32.39 -36.09
CA LYS A 2 -49.54 32.63 -34.67
C LYS A 2 -48.18 32.05 -34.20
N LYS A 3 -47.06 32.80 -34.22
CA LYS A 3 -46.54 33.82 -33.25
C LYS A 3 -46.31 33.33 -31.80
N LYS A 4 -45.04 33.46 -31.33
CA LYS A 4 -44.52 34.08 -30.08
C LYS A 4 -43.44 33.20 -29.40
N ILE A 5 -42.37 33.69 -28.73
CA ILE A 5 -41.71 34.99 -28.49
C ILE A 5 -40.34 34.67 -27.84
N LEU A 6 -39.34 35.53 -28.08
CA LEU A 6 -38.04 35.59 -27.38
C LEU A 6 -38.18 35.93 -25.88
N GLY A 7 -37.28 35.42 -25.04
CA GLY A 7 -37.03 35.93 -23.69
C GLY A 7 -35.53 35.93 -23.36
N VAL A 8 -34.97 37.13 -23.23
CA VAL A 8 -33.54 37.46 -23.02
C VAL A 8 -33.32 37.91 -21.57
N SER A 9 -32.12 37.64 -21.05
CA SER A 9 -31.40 38.25 -19.92
C SER A 9 -31.96 38.18 -18.50
N LEU A 10 -31.11 37.70 -17.58
CA LEU A 10 -30.57 38.57 -16.53
C LEU A 10 -29.20 38.06 -16.03
N LEU A 11 -28.16 38.79 -16.42
CA LEU A 11 -26.81 38.75 -15.84
C LEU A 11 -26.87 39.56 -14.53
N THR A 12 -26.59 38.92 -13.39
CA THR A 12 -26.47 39.64 -12.12
C THR A 12 -25.01 39.65 -11.71
N ILE A 13 -24.39 40.82 -11.88
CA ILE A 13 -23.06 41.18 -11.39
C ILE A 13 -23.22 41.53 -9.91
N LEU A 14 -22.55 40.81 -9.02
CA LEU A 14 -22.38 41.21 -7.63
C LEU A 14 -20.99 41.82 -7.47
N LEU A 15 -20.95 43.15 -7.33
CA LEU A 15 -19.80 43.96 -6.93
C LEU A 15 -20.08 44.51 -5.53
N LEU A 16 -19.27 44.15 -4.54
CA LEU A 16 -19.03 44.84 -3.26
C LEU A 16 -17.92 44.03 -2.55
N SER A 17 -16.86 44.56 -1.96
CA SER A 17 -16.27 45.89 -1.86
C SER A 17 -14.93 45.69 -1.15
N SER A 18 -13.85 46.26 -1.66
CA SER A 18 -12.51 46.28 -1.05
C SER A 18 -12.33 47.51 -0.15
N ALA A 19 -11.71 47.32 1.03
CA ALA A 19 -11.01 48.35 1.81
C ALA A 19 -10.14 47.67 2.91
N PRO A 20 -9.07 48.31 3.44
CA PRO A 20 -7.77 47.66 3.61
C PRO A 20 -7.24 47.55 5.05
N ILE A 21 -6.18 46.72 5.16
CA ILE A 21 -4.95 46.80 5.98
C ILE A 21 -4.99 47.64 7.27
N ALA A 22 -4.65 46.98 8.39
CA ALA A 22 -3.89 47.57 9.48
C ALA A 22 -2.73 46.64 9.86
N LEU A 23 -1.51 47.07 9.51
CA LEU A 23 -0.24 46.63 10.06
C LEU A 23 -0.01 47.38 11.38
N ALA A 24 0.45 46.67 12.40
CA ALA A 24 1.14 47.26 13.53
C ALA A 24 2.39 46.41 13.82
N GLU A 25 3.54 46.94 13.40
CA GLU A 25 4.83 46.63 13.99
C GLU A 25 4.93 47.37 15.35
N GLU A 26 5.49 46.71 16.36
CA GLU A 26 6.21 47.43 17.42
C GLU A 26 7.45 46.63 17.83
N THR A 27 8.58 47.15 17.36
CA THR A 27 9.87 47.35 18.05
C THR A 27 10.61 46.18 18.71
N GLN A 28 11.74 45.87 18.07
CA GLN A 28 12.99 45.42 18.71
C GLN A 28 13.44 46.40 19.81
N GLN A 29 14.03 45.86 20.87
CA GLN A 29 15.13 46.54 21.55
C GLN A 29 16.22 45.51 21.89
N ALA A 30 17.27 45.55 21.08
CA ALA A 30 18.59 45.05 21.44
C ALA A 30 19.23 46.04 22.43
N ASN A 31 19.91 45.51 23.44
CA ASN A 31 20.94 46.27 24.15
C ASN A 31 22.22 45.44 24.07
N ASP A 32 23.10 45.90 23.19
CA ASP A 32 24.52 45.63 23.14
C ASP A 32 25.17 46.53 24.20
N ASP A 33 26.01 45.98 25.06
CA ASP A 33 27.15 46.77 25.55
C ASP A 33 28.35 45.85 25.76
N GLN A 34 29.40 46.23 25.04
CA GLN A 34 30.74 45.70 25.07
C GLN A 34 31.41 46.17 26.36
N THR A 35 32.35 45.45 26.96
CA THR A 35 33.80 45.52 26.72
C THR A 35 34.39 44.90 28.01
N VAL A 36 35.48 44.15 27.99
CA VAL A 36 36.84 44.69 27.97
C VAL A 36 37.80 43.54 27.64
N GLU A 37 38.65 43.80 26.65
CA GLU A 37 39.85 43.05 26.29
C GLU A 37 40.82 42.92 27.47
N THR A 38 41.66 41.88 27.50
CA THR A 38 43.14 42.01 27.53
C THR A 38 43.76 40.62 27.31
N THR A 39 44.42 40.45 26.16
CA THR A 39 45.73 39.81 25.89
C THR A 39 46.34 38.88 26.97
N THR A 40 47.01 37.75 26.72
CA THR A 40 48.02 37.44 25.69
C THR A 40 48.47 35.96 25.82
N ASN A 41 49.02 35.43 24.73
CA ASN A 41 50.08 34.41 24.60
C ASN A 41 49.84 32.90 24.84
N SER A 42 49.94 32.19 23.70
CA SER A 42 50.65 30.94 23.41
C SER A 42 51.60 30.38 24.47
N ASP A 43 51.56 29.07 24.73
CA ASP A 43 52.47 28.07 24.14
C ASP A 43 52.08 26.64 24.59
N SER A 44 52.48 25.69 23.78
CA SER A 44 52.38 24.24 23.85
C SER A 44 53.02 23.59 25.08
N THR A 45 52.43 22.48 25.57
CA THR A 45 52.98 21.11 25.51
C THR A 45 52.32 20.17 26.53
N THR A 46 52.29 18.91 26.11
CA THR A 46 51.91 17.64 26.76
C THR A 46 52.48 17.41 28.17
N ASP A 47 51.69 16.84 29.09
CA ASP A 47 51.88 15.45 29.59
C ASP A 47 50.90 15.04 30.71
N THR A 48 50.18 13.95 30.43
CA THR A 48 50.08 12.68 31.18
C THR A 48 50.00 12.64 32.73
N SER A 49 48.87 12.06 33.19
CA SER A 49 48.66 11.15 34.34
C SER A 49 48.26 11.67 35.74
N SER A 50 47.06 11.19 36.13
CA SER A 50 46.74 10.44 37.36
C SER A 50 47.02 11.04 38.75
N ALA A 51 45.95 11.40 39.48
CA ALA A 51 45.56 10.75 40.75
C ALA A 51 44.36 11.45 41.40
N ALA A 52 43.44 10.65 41.92
CA ALA A 52 42.20 11.05 42.59
C ALA A 52 42.42 11.64 43.99
N THR A 53 41.57 12.57 44.41
CA THR A 53 41.05 12.67 45.80
C THR A 53 39.69 13.38 45.78
N LYS A 54 38.83 12.97 46.71
CA LYS A 54 37.37 13.03 46.75
C LYS A 54 36.91 14.03 47.82
N THR A 55 35.97 14.93 47.50
CA THR A 55 34.96 15.55 48.41
C THR A 55 33.94 16.33 47.56
N THR A 56 32.70 15.86 47.37
CA THR A 56 31.43 16.37 47.98
C THR A 56 31.26 17.89 47.87
N GLU A 57 30.29 18.48 47.16
CA GLU A 57 28.83 18.35 47.36
C GLU A 57 28.00 18.89 46.19
N SER A 58 26.80 18.32 46.05
CA SER A 58 25.55 18.86 45.48
C SER A 58 25.52 19.43 44.06
N ASN A 59 24.97 18.64 43.12
CA ASN A 59 23.76 19.11 42.45
C ASN A 59 22.83 17.94 42.13
N SER A 60 21.61 18.01 42.66
CA SER A 60 20.51 17.12 42.33
C SER A 60 20.14 17.37 40.87
N SER A 61 20.48 16.42 40.00
CA SER A 61 19.79 16.26 38.73
C SER A 61 19.19 14.86 38.75
N THR A 62 17.87 14.80 38.74
CA THR A 62 17.14 13.58 38.41
C THR A 62 17.47 13.32 36.95
N GLU A 63 18.46 12.47 36.69
CA GLU A 63 18.67 11.91 35.37
C GLU A 63 17.41 11.09 35.05
N GLU A 64 16.52 11.62 34.20
CA GLU A 64 15.53 10.78 33.53
C GLU A 64 16.34 9.75 32.73
N GLU A 65 16.38 8.52 33.22
CA GLU A 65 17.00 7.39 32.53
C GLU A 65 16.36 7.29 31.14
N MET A 66 17.13 7.67 30.11
CA MET A 66 16.64 7.70 28.74
C MET A 66 16.43 6.25 28.28
N VAL A 67 15.17 5.79 28.26
CA VAL A 67 14.85 4.44 27.83
C VAL A 67 15.18 4.30 26.34
N VAL A 68 16.24 3.56 26.03
CA VAL A 68 16.65 3.29 24.65
C VAL A 68 15.63 2.34 24.02
N PRO A 69 15.06 2.67 22.84
CA PRO A 69 14.14 1.77 22.15
C PRO A 69 14.84 0.49 21.71
N GLU A 70 14.26 -0.67 22.03
CA GLU A 70 14.77 -1.96 21.56
C GLU A 70 14.61 -2.08 20.05
N THR A 71 15.62 -2.67 19.41
CA THR A 71 15.67 -2.81 17.95
C THR A 71 15.37 -4.24 17.46
N GLN A 72 15.36 -5.20 18.38
CA GLN A 72 15.08 -6.62 18.14
C GLN A 72 14.43 -7.25 19.37
N ILE A 73 13.74 -8.38 19.17
CA ILE A 73 13.13 -9.17 20.25
C ILE A 73 13.20 -10.67 19.90
N ASP A 74 13.50 -11.51 20.90
CA ASP A 74 13.42 -12.96 20.75
C ASP A 74 12.00 -13.45 21.04
N THR A 75 11.47 -14.26 20.13
CA THR A 75 10.13 -14.84 20.22
C THR A 75 10.20 -16.36 20.04
N ALA A 76 9.08 -17.07 20.28
CA ALA A 76 9.01 -18.50 20.00
C ALA A 76 9.21 -18.81 18.50
N GLU A 77 8.93 -17.83 17.65
CA GLU A 77 9.05 -17.89 16.20
C GLU A 77 10.45 -17.48 15.69
N GLY A 78 11.35 -17.09 16.60
CA GLY A 78 12.72 -16.64 16.31
C GLY A 78 12.96 -15.17 16.67
N THR A 79 14.17 -14.69 16.41
CA THR A 79 14.54 -13.28 16.59
C THR A 79 13.86 -12.43 15.52
N MET A 80 13.19 -11.38 15.96
CA MET A 80 12.49 -10.41 15.12
C MET A 80 13.17 -9.05 15.23
N SER A 81 13.32 -8.34 14.12
CA SER A 81 13.63 -6.91 14.14
C SER A 81 12.36 -6.10 14.40
N LEU A 82 12.50 -4.98 15.10
CA LEU A 82 11.39 -4.10 15.44
C LEU A 82 11.41 -2.82 14.58
N PRO A 83 10.24 -2.19 14.32
CA PRO A 83 10.20 -0.87 13.72
C PRO A 83 11.00 0.14 14.57
N LYS A 84 11.58 1.12 13.87
CA LYS A 84 12.14 2.33 14.47
C LYS A 84 11.19 3.46 14.14
N GLY A 85 10.93 4.35 15.10
CA GLY A 85 10.08 5.52 14.87
C GLY A 85 10.55 6.34 13.66
N ARG A 86 9.62 6.63 12.74
CA ARG A 86 9.86 7.42 11.52
C ARG A 86 9.05 8.72 11.56
N SER A 87 9.42 9.57 12.51
CA SER A 87 8.87 10.92 12.66
C SER A 87 9.25 11.81 11.47
N ASP A 88 8.27 12.54 10.94
CA ASP A 88 8.50 13.64 9.99
C ASP A 88 8.85 14.96 10.73
N LEU A 89 8.53 15.08 12.03
CA LEU A 89 8.87 16.24 12.85
C LEU A 89 10.36 16.25 13.24
N TYR A 90 10.92 15.07 13.50
CA TYR A 90 12.31 14.89 13.91
C TYR A 90 12.97 13.79 13.06
N PRO A 91 13.35 14.11 11.81
CA PRO A 91 13.96 13.13 10.92
C PRO A 91 15.33 12.70 11.46
N THR A 92 15.43 11.46 11.92
CA THR A 92 16.70 10.84 12.32
C THR A 92 17.40 10.21 11.12
N ILE A 93 18.73 10.08 11.19
CA ILE A 93 19.49 9.34 10.17
C ILE A 93 19.00 7.89 10.16
N GLN A 94 18.35 7.49 9.06
CA GLN A 94 17.89 6.13 8.87
C GLN A 94 19.09 5.19 8.66
N LEU A 95 19.59 4.62 9.76
CA LEU A 95 20.44 3.44 9.68
C LEU A 95 19.56 2.26 9.25
N PHE A 96 19.72 1.82 8.00
CA PHE A 96 19.09 0.62 7.47
C PHE A 96 19.30 -0.52 8.47
N ALA A 97 18.20 -1.08 8.98
CA ALA A 97 18.27 -2.35 9.65
C ALA A 97 18.80 -3.38 8.65
N SER A 98 19.61 -4.35 9.10
CA SER A 98 20.10 -5.47 8.29
C SER A 98 18.97 -6.46 8.01
N LEU A 99 17.89 -5.97 7.41
CA LEU A 99 16.71 -6.74 7.05
C LEU A 99 16.88 -7.35 5.66
N PRO A 100 16.31 -8.53 5.41
CA PRO A 100 16.31 -9.10 4.07
C PRO A 100 15.52 -8.21 3.11
N SER A 101 16.12 -7.89 1.97
CA SER A 101 15.38 -7.29 0.85
C SER A 101 14.31 -8.26 0.37
N VAL A 102 13.10 -7.77 0.10
CA VAL A 102 11.97 -8.60 -0.32
C VAL A 102 11.49 -8.14 -1.69
N SER A 103 11.56 -9.03 -2.69
CA SER A 103 10.89 -8.78 -3.98
C SER A 103 9.44 -9.24 -3.90
N ALA A 104 8.52 -8.48 -4.49
CA ALA A 104 7.12 -8.87 -4.67
C ALA A 104 6.95 -10.17 -5.48
N THR A 105 7.95 -10.57 -6.26
CA THR A 105 7.97 -11.87 -6.98
C THR A 105 8.32 -13.05 -6.07
N ASN A 106 8.82 -12.81 -4.86
CA ASN A 106 9.15 -13.89 -3.92
C ASN A 106 7.86 -14.55 -3.41
N THR A 107 7.74 -15.85 -3.64
CA THR A 107 6.60 -16.66 -3.19
C THR A 107 6.78 -17.24 -1.79
N ASN A 108 8.00 -17.26 -1.24
CA ASN A 108 8.29 -17.68 0.12
C ASN A 108 8.20 -16.49 1.09
N THR A 109 6.99 -15.95 1.24
CA THR A 109 6.71 -14.83 2.16
C THR A 109 5.34 -15.02 2.82
N PRO A 110 5.06 -14.31 3.92
CA PRO A 110 3.71 -14.14 4.42
C PRO A 110 2.81 -13.44 3.39
N SER A 111 1.53 -13.31 3.70
CA SER A 111 0.55 -12.69 2.81
C SER A 111 0.85 -11.21 2.55
N LYS A 112 0.78 -10.80 1.27
CA LYS A 112 1.04 -9.42 0.80
C LYS A 112 -0.27 -8.66 0.59
N SER A 113 -0.96 -8.29 1.66
CA SER A 113 -2.36 -7.82 1.60
C SER A 113 -2.48 -6.33 1.33
N PHE A 114 -1.71 -5.51 2.04
CA PHE A 114 -1.72 -4.06 1.90
C PHE A 114 -0.34 -3.47 2.23
N VAL A 115 -0.06 -2.29 1.67
CA VAL A 115 1.12 -1.49 2.01
C VAL A 115 0.72 -0.29 2.84
N ASP A 116 1.66 0.29 3.58
CA ASP A 116 1.50 1.60 4.20
C ASP A 116 2.53 2.59 3.65
N ILE A 117 2.11 3.84 3.48
CA ILE A 117 2.89 4.87 2.78
C ILE A 117 2.79 6.22 3.46
N SER A 118 3.81 7.04 3.25
CA SER A 118 3.94 8.39 3.81
C SER A 118 4.59 9.35 2.82
N SER A 119 4.93 10.55 3.28
CA SER A 119 5.80 11.50 2.57
C SER A 119 7.10 10.87 2.08
N HIS A 120 7.66 9.91 2.83
CA HIS A 120 8.93 9.22 2.52
C HIS A 120 8.88 8.39 1.23
N ASN A 121 7.69 7.95 0.81
CA ASN A 121 7.51 7.23 -0.47
C ASN A 121 7.30 8.18 -1.65
N GLY A 122 7.19 9.50 -1.40
CA GLY A 122 6.86 10.49 -2.41
C GLY A 122 5.49 10.26 -3.05
N ASN A 123 5.32 10.77 -4.28
CA ASN A 123 4.10 10.55 -5.04
C ASN A 123 4.12 9.17 -5.73
N ILE A 124 3.07 8.39 -5.55
CA ILE A 124 2.89 7.08 -6.20
C ILE A 124 1.77 7.21 -7.24
N SER A 125 2.07 6.82 -8.49
CA SER A 125 1.11 6.92 -9.60
C SER A 125 0.04 5.83 -9.54
N VAL A 126 -1.11 6.07 -10.21
CA VAL A 126 -2.16 5.07 -10.41
C VAL A 126 -1.61 3.77 -11.00
N ALA A 127 -0.75 3.88 -12.01
CA ALA A 127 -0.13 2.73 -12.67
C ALA A 127 0.76 1.92 -11.71
N ASN A 128 1.47 2.58 -10.78
CA ASN A 128 2.27 1.88 -9.79
C ASN A 128 1.40 1.15 -8.76
N PHE A 129 0.29 1.75 -8.31
CA PHE A 129 -0.67 1.02 -7.47
C PHE A 129 -1.32 -0.16 -8.20
N GLN A 130 -1.65 -0.01 -9.49
CA GLN A 130 -2.15 -1.11 -10.32
C GLN A 130 -1.12 -2.24 -10.43
N LYS A 131 0.17 -1.93 -10.61
CA LYS A 131 1.25 -2.93 -10.55
C LYS A 131 1.29 -3.64 -9.19
N MET A 132 1.17 -2.92 -8.07
CA MET A 132 1.14 -3.55 -6.74
C MET A 132 -0.03 -4.52 -6.58
N LYS A 133 -1.22 -4.18 -7.13
CA LYS A 133 -2.38 -5.07 -7.17
C LYS A 133 -2.12 -6.37 -7.91
N ASP A 134 -1.32 -6.34 -8.97
CA ASP A 134 -0.94 -7.53 -9.73
C ASP A 134 -0.10 -8.52 -8.92
N TYR A 135 0.45 -8.08 -7.78
CA TYR A 135 1.16 -8.89 -6.79
C TYR A 135 0.32 -9.21 -5.53
N GLY A 136 -0.99 -8.94 -5.57
CA GLY A 136 -1.93 -9.27 -4.49
C GLY A 136 -2.17 -8.16 -3.47
N VAL A 137 -1.51 -7.01 -3.60
CA VAL A 137 -1.69 -5.86 -2.69
C VAL A 137 -2.92 -5.08 -3.10
N THR A 138 -4.00 -5.19 -2.35
CA THR A 138 -5.31 -4.61 -2.70
C THR A 138 -5.75 -3.50 -1.74
N GLY A 139 -4.92 -3.15 -0.76
CA GLY A 139 -5.14 -2.07 0.18
C GLY A 139 -3.92 -1.16 0.35
N VAL A 140 -4.14 0.06 0.82
CA VAL A 140 -3.11 1.00 1.24
C VAL A 140 -3.54 1.81 2.47
N VAL A 141 -2.64 1.99 3.43
CA VAL A 141 -2.81 2.91 4.57
C VAL A 141 -1.91 4.14 4.35
N VAL A 142 -2.49 5.34 4.32
CA VAL A 142 -1.77 6.58 4.01
C VAL A 142 -1.54 7.42 5.27
N LYS A 143 -0.30 7.85 5.55
CA LYS A 143 0.00 8.81 6.62
C LYS A 143 -0.71 10.11 6.29
N LEU A 144 -1.56 10.60 7.20
CA LEU A 144 -2.16 11.92 7.01
C LEU A 144 -1.52 12.97 7.89
N THR A 145 -1.24 12.59 9.13
CA THR A 145 -0.91 13.56 10.19
C THR A 145 0.05 12.97 11.21
N GLU A 146 0.75 13.85 11.91
CA GLU A 146 1.62 13.51 13.03
C GLU A 146 1.52 14.61 14.10
N ALA A 147 1.36 14.20 15.36
CA ALA A 147 1.07 15.08 16.49
C ALA A 147 -0.10 16.05 16.17
N THR A 148 0.08 17.36 16.40
CA THR A 148 -0.96 18.37 16.09
C THR A 148 -0.53 19.38 15.03
N SER A 149 0.62 19.15 14.39
CA SER A 149 1.29 20.16 13.56
C SER A 149 1.59 19.67 12.14
N TYR A 150 1.94 18.41 11.97
CA TYR A 150 2.36 17.89 10.67
C TYR A 150 1.19 17.31 9.87
N THR A 151 1.09 17.68 8.60
CA THR A 151 0.22 17.03 7.61
C THR A 151 1.08 16.55 6.43
N ASN A 152 0.91 15.29 6.01
CA ASN A 152 1.64 14.71 4.89
C ASN A 152 1.34 15.49 3.59
N PRO A 153 2.36 16.12 2.94
CA PRO A 153 2.15 16.94 1.75
C PRO A 153 1.74 16.12 0.51
N ASN A 154 2.04 14.81 0.49
CA ASN A 154 1.70 13.91 -0.61
C ASN A 154 0.34 13.22 -0.40
N ALA A 155 -0.34 13.41 0.74
CA ALA A 155 -1.52 12.63 1.10
C ALA A 155 -2.64 12.71 0.06
N GLN A 156 -2.97 13.91 -0.44
CA GLN A 156 -4.07 14.07 -1.40
C GLN A 156 -3.84 13.28 -2.69
N SER A 157 -2.62 13.33 -3.26
CA SER A 157 -2.32 12.61 -4.50
C SER A 157 -2.22 11.11 -4.25
N GLN A 158 -1.61 10.69 -3.14
CA GLN A 158 -1.55 9.28 -2.72
C GLN A 158 -2.94 8.66 -2.58
N ILE A 159 -3.84 9.34 -1.88
CA ILE A 159 -5.24 8.93 -1.70
C ILE A 159 -5.97 8.83 -3.05
N ASN A 160 -5.92 9.89 -3.86
CA ASN A 160 -6.64 9.94 -5.14
C ASN A 160 -6.14 8.87 -6.12
N ASN A 161 -4.83 8.67 -6.19
CA ASN A 161 -4.22 7.69 -7.09
C ASN A 161 -4.52 6.26 -6.65
N ALA A 162 -4.49 5.98 -5.35
CA ALA A 162 -4.83 4.68 -4.81
C ALA A 162 -6.31 4.33 -5.04
N MET A 163 -7.23 5.28 -4.77
CA MET A 163 -8.65 5.10 -5.05
C MET A 163 -8.90 4.85 -6.55
N SER A 164 -8.23 5.62 -7.42
CA SER A 164 -8.35 5.46 -8.88
C SER A 164 -7.79 4.12 -9.37
N ALA A 165 -6.79 3.56 -8.68
CA ALA A 165 -6.29 2.21 -8.93
C ALA A 165 -7.23 1.11 -8.38
N GLY A 166 -8.29 1.47 -7.66
CA GLY A 166 -9.22 0.55 -7.01
C GLY A 166 -8.60 -0.16 -5.79
N MET A 167 -7.73 0.54 -5.05
CA MET A 167 -7.22 0.09 -3.75
C MET A 167 -8.24 0.41 -2.66
N LYS A 168 -8.28 -0.41 -1.60
CA LYS A 168 -8.93 0.00 -0.35
C LYS A 168 -8.03 1.02 0.35
N VAL A 169 -8.52 2.23 0.56
CA VAL A 169 -7.75 3.31 1.20
C VAL A 169 -8.12 3.45 2.68
N SER A 170 -7.11 3.41 3.52
CA SER A 170 -7.14 3.68 4.96
C SER A 170 -6.19 4.82 5.30
N ALA A 171 -6.26 5.34 6.53
CA ALA A 171 -5.44 6.47 6.97
C ALA A 171 -4.76 6.17 8.30
N TYR A 172 -3.57 6.71 8.52
CA TYR A 172 -2.91 6.66 9.83
C TYR A 172 -2.41 8.02 10.34
N HIS A 173 -2.30 8.09 11.66
CA HIS A 173 -1.83 9.21 12.44
C HIS A 173 -0.64 8.76 13.31
N TYR A 174 0.53 9.37 13.13
CA TYR A 174 1.71 9.10 13.95
C TYR A 174 1.63 9.89 15.26
N SER A 175 1.50 9.18 16.38
CA SER A 175 1.10 9.75 17.66
C SER A 175 2.27 10.13 18.57
N TRP A 176 2.07 11.21 19.33
CA TRP A 176 3.05 11.77 20.26
C TRP A 176 2.49 11.99 21.68
N PHE A 177 1.27 11.51 21.93
CA PHE A 177 0.59 11.78 23.19
C PHE A 177 1.17 10.98 24.37
N THR A 178 1.26 11.64 25.53
CA THR A 178 1.62 11.04 26.83
C THR A 178 0.45 11.14 27.83
N SER A 179 -0.67 11.77 27.43
CA SER A 179 -1.88 11.93 28.22
C SER A 179 -3.16 11.83 27.38
N ASP A 180 -4.30 11.57 28.02
CA ASP A 180 -5.62 11.56 27.39
C ASP A 180 -5.95 12.89 26.69
N ALA A 181 -5.55 14.03 27.27
CA ALA A 181 -5.81 15.35 26.69
C ALA A 181 -5.08 15.54 25.36
N GLN A 182 -3.81 15.13 25.28
CA GLN A 182 -3.05 15.15 24.03
C GLN A 182 -3.61 14.15 23.02
N ALA A 183 -3.99 12.96 23.46
CA ALA A 183 -4.62 11.95 22.60
C ALA A 183 -5.92 12.47 21.97
N VAL A 184 -6.74 13.20 22.73
CA VAL A 184 -7.94 13.88 22.23
C VAL A 184 -7.59 14.99 21.22
N ALA A 185 -6.55 15.78 21.49
CA ALA A 185 -6.11 16.84 20.58
C ALA A 185 -5.61 16.28 19.23
N GLU A 186 -4.79 15.24 19.26
CA GLU A 186 -4.29 14.54 18.08
C GLU A 186 -5.43 13.87 17.29
N ALA A 187 -6.38 13.23 17.96
CA ALA A 187 -7.58 12.67 17.32
C ALA A 187 -8.42 13.74 16.61
N ASN A 188 -8.58 14.94 17.18
CA ASN A 188 -9.26 16.05 16.53
C ASN A 188 -8.54 16.48 15.25
N TYR A 189 -7.21 16.60 15.33
CA TYR A 189 -6.37 17.01 14.19
C TYR A 189 -6.44 15.98 13.06
N PHE A 190 -6.35 14.70 13.39
CA PHE A 190 -6.46 13.60 12.43
C PHE A 190 -7.84 13.55 11.77
N ALA A 191 -8.92 13.63 12.54
CA ALA A 191 -10.29 13.66 12.02
C ALA A 191 -10.55 14.86 11.08
N ALA A 192 -9.98 16.03 11.40
CA ALA A 192 -10.05 17.20 10.54
C ALA A 192 -9.30 16.98 9.22
N ALA A 193 -8.12 16.34 9.24
CA ALA A 193 -7.38 16.00 8.04
C ALA A 193 -8.13 14.99 7.16
N VAL A 194 -8.71 13.93 7.74
CA VAL A 194 -9.53 12.94 7.00
C VAL A 194 -10.69 13.61 6.28
N LYS A 195 -11.42 14.49 6.96
CA LYS A 195 -12.49 15.29 6.36
C LYS A 195 -11.97 16.17 5.23
N ARG A 196 -10.84 16.86 5.43
CA ARG A 196 -10.21 17.75 4.44
C ARG A 196 -9.77 17.01 3.18
N PHE A 197 -9.28 15.78 3.30
CA PHE A 197 -8.88 14.94 2.17
C PHE A 197 -10.05 14.18 1.51
N GLY A 198 -11.29 14.38 1.97
CA GLY A 198 -12.48 13.81 1.36
C GLY A 198 -12.71 12.33 1.63
N LEU A 199 -12.08 11.78 2.68
CA LEU A 199 -12.28 10.40 3.12
C LEU A 199 -13.58 10.27 3.92
N SER A 200 -14.27 9.13 3.77
CA SER A 200 -15.58 8.89 4.39
C SER A 200 -15.48 8.56 5.90
N SER A 201 -16.59 8.65 6.63
CA SER A 201 -16.67 8.18 8.03
C SER A 201 -16.42 6.68 8.21
N GLY A 202 -16.54 5.88 7.15
CA GLY A 202 -16.23 4.45 7.14
C GLY A 202 -14.75 4.12 6.94
N THR A 203 -13.92 5.11 6.66
CA THR A 203 -12.47 4.93 6.50
C THR A 203 -11.84 4.34 7.77
N VAL A 204 -10.93 3.39 7.60
CA VAL A 204 -10.15 2.85 8.73
C VAL A 204 -9.17 3.92 9.20
N MET A 205 -9.23 4.22 10.49
CA MET A 205 -8.44 5.22 11.17
C MET A 205 -7.40 4.53 12.06
N VAL A 206 -6.13 4.63 11.73
CA VAL A 206 -5.06 3.98 12.49
C VAL A 206 -4.37 4.99 13.40
N ASN A 207 -4.36 4.69 14.71
CA ASN A 207 -3.42 5.29 15.64
C ASN A 207 -2.09 4.54 15.54
N ASP A 208 -1.03 5.24 15.14
CA ASP A 208 0.33 4.71 15.07
C ASP A 208 1.12 5.18 16.30
N ILE A 209 1.31 4.27 17.25
CA ILE A 209 1.93 4.54 18.55
C ILE A 209 3.26 3.78 18.67
N GLU A 210 4.31 4.47 18.26
CA GLU A 210 5.66 3.89 18.23
C GLU A 210 6.78 4.90 18.51
N GLU A 211 6.46 6.15 18.80
CA GLU A 211 7.45 7.22 18.99
C GLU A 211 8.39 6.90 20.16
N PRO A 212 9.71 6.79 19.93
CA PRO A 212 10.67 6.53 21.00
C PRO A 212 10.65 7.55 22.14
N GLN A 213 10.41 8.82 21.86
CA GLN A 213 10.44 9.88 22.88
C GLN A 213 9.31 9.81 23.90
N ILE A 214 8.20 9.15 23.58
CA ILE A 214 7.07 8.97 24.51
C ILE A 214 7.20 7.68 25.33
N LEU A 215 8.24 6.88 25.09
CA LEU A 215 8.43 5.60 25.76
C LEU A 215 8.51 5.78 27.28
N GLY A 216 7.68 5.05 28.02
CA GLY A 216 7.59 5.15 29.48
C GLY A 216 6.89 6.43 30.00
N LYS A 217 6.46 7.35 29.12
CA LYS A 217 5.84 8.62 29.50
C LYS A 217 4.32 8.53 29.36
N GLY A 218 3.66 7.94 30.36
CA GLY A 218 2.20 7.89 30.47
C GLY A 218 1.59 6.50 30.30
N ASN A 219 0.26 6.43 30.44
CA ASN A 219 -0.48 5.19 30.27
C ASN A 219 -0.93 5.05 28.81
N HIS A 220 -0.07 4.49 27.97
CA HIS A 220 -0.29 4.36 26.53
C HIS A 220 -1.51 3.53 26.15
N THR A 221 -1.96 2.64 27.04
CA THR A 221 -3.25 1.94 26.88
C THR A 221 -4.41 2.92 27.00
N ASN A 222 -4.47 3.69 28.09
CA ASN A 222 -5.55 4.66 28.33
C ASN A 222 -5.54 5.78 27.28
N ASN A 223 -4.36 6.32 26.98
CA ASN A 223 -4.22 7.39 25.99
C ASN A 223 -4.70 6.93 24.60
N SER A 224 -4.34 5.71 24.17
CA SER A 224 -4.82 5.12 22.92
C SER A 224 -6.34 4.95 22.91
N ARG A 225 -6.95 4.58 24.05
CA ARG A 225 -8.40 4.51 24.19
C ARG A 225 -9.06 5.89 24.17
N ALA A 226 -8.43 6.92 24.73
CA ALA A 226 -8.91 8.29 24.64
C ALA A 226 -8.91 8.80 23.19
N PHE A 227 -7.85 8.52 22.43
CA PHE A 227 -7.78 8.78 20.98
C PHE A 227 -8.90 8.08 20.22
N GLU A 228 -9.06 6.77 20.42
CA GLU A 228 -10.10 5.95 19.79
C GLU A 228 -11.51 6.46 20.11
N ASN A 229 -11.80 6.69 21.39
CA ASN A 229 -13.10 7.19 21.84
C ASN A 229 -13.40 8.56 21.24
N ARG A 230 -12.38 9.41 21.12
CA ARG A 230 -12.55 10.72 20.50
C ARG A 230 -12.91 10.60 19.03
N LEU A 231 -12.20 9.79 18.24
CA LEU A 231 -12.54 9.54 16.84
C LEU A 231 -13.96 9.00 16.68
N LYS A 232 -14.37 8.05 17.53
CA LYS A 232 -15.73 7.50 17.54
C LYS A 232 -16.78 8.58 17.81
N SER A 233 -16.52 9.47 18.77
CA SER A 233 -17.42 10.61 19.07
C SER A 233 -17.55 11.60 17.91
N LEU A 234 -16.56 11.65 17.02
CA LEU A 234 -16.55 12.46 15.80
C LEU A 234 -17.16 11.75 14.59
N GLY A 235 -17.68 10.53 14.77
CA GLY A 235 -18.34 9.75 13.72
C GLY A 235 -17.43 8.76 12.98
N TYR A 236 -16.16 8.61 13.39
CA TYR A 236 -15.22 7.67 12.79
C TYR A 236 -15.13 6.40 13.65
N GLY A 237 -15.97 5.42 13.34
CA GLY A 237 -16.13 4.20 14.15
C GLY A 237 -15.04 3.14 13.96
N ASN A 238 -14.34 3.16 12.82
CA ASN A 238 -13.44 2.09 12.39
C ASN A 238 -11.98 2.39 12.79
N VAL A 239 -11.68 2.34 14.08
CA VAL A 239 -10.35 2.66 14.62
C VAL A 239 -9.51 1.38 14.80
N ARG A 240 -8.23 1.46 14.47
CA ARG A 240 -7.21 0.42 14.65
C ARG A 240 -5.95 1.03 15.27
N HIS A 241 -5.08 0.18 15.82
CA HIS A 241 -3.84 0.60 16.46
C HIS A 241 -2.65 -0.12 15.83
N TYR A 242 -1.75 0.62 15.19
CA TYR A 242 -0.43 0.13 14.84
C TYR A 242 0.45 0.14 16.09
N ILE A 243 1.03 -1.01 16.42
CA ILE A 243 1.83 -1.19 17.64
C ILE A 243 3.01 -2.12 17.36
N GLY A 244 4.23 -1.69 17.66
CA GLY A 244 5.40 -2.56 17.63
C GLY A 244 5.29 -3.70 18.66
N LEU A 245 5.67 -4.93 18.29
CA LEU A 245 5.48 -6.12 19.13
C LEU A 245 6.05 -5.95 20.55
N ASN A 246 7.20 -5.27 20.68
CA ASN A 246 7.81 -4.99 21.98
C ASN A 246 6.88 -4.25 22.94
N TRP A 247 6.12 -3.26 22.46
CA TRP A 247 5.20 -2.50 23.33
C TRP A 247 4.08 -3.38 23.88
N LEU A 248 3.70 -4.43 23.16
CA LEU A 248 2.72 -5.42 23.61
C LEU A 248 3.35 -6.40 24.60
N THR A 249 4.53 -6.94 24.30
CA THR A 249 5.16 -7.99 25.12
C THR A 249 5.75 -7.47 26.43
N THR A 250 6.15 -6.20 26.48
CA THR A 250 6.62 -5.53 27.71
C THR A 250 5.50 -4.88 28.52
N GLY A 251 4.24 -5.03 28.08
CA GLY A 251 3.07 -4.50 28.81
C GLY A 251 2.91 -2.99 28.76
N ARG A 252 3.64 -2.29 27.89
CA ARG A 252 3.48 -0.83 27.67
C ARG A 252 2.11 -0.49 27.08
N ILE A 253 1.57 -1.40 26.26
CA ILE A 253 0.17 -1.38 25.83
C ILE A 253 -0.48 -2.73 26.11
N ASN A 254 -1.65 -2.70 26.75
CA ASN A 254 -2.43 -3.89 27.04
C ASN A 254 -3.32 -4.25 25.84
N ALA A 255 -2.94 -5.32 25.13
CA ALA A 255 -3.65 -5.78 23.93
C ALA A 255 -5.13 -6.15 24.19
N ALA A 256 -5.42 -6.76 25.34
CA ALA A 256 -6.78 -7.19 25.68
C ALA A 256 -7.73 -5.99 25.88
N THR A 257 -7.20 -4.87 26.42
CA THR A 257 -7.96 -3.63 26.61
C THR A 257 -8.24 -2.91 25.29
N ILE A 258 -7.27 -2.90 24.37
CA ILE A 258 -7.45 -2.37 23.01
C ILE A 258 -8.36 -3.29 22.17
N GLY A 259 -8.31 -4.59 22.45
CA GLY A 259 -8.92 -5.65 21.67
C GLY A 259 -7.96 -6.15 20.58
N ASN A 260 -7.54 -7.42 20.67
CA ASN A 260 -6.50 -7.98 19.81
C ASN A 260 -6.78 -7.76 18.31
N LYS A 261 -8.02 -7.93 17.86
CA LYS A 261 -8.40 -7.75 16.45
C LYS A 261 -8.41 -6.30 15.97
N ASN A 262 -8.27 -5.33 16.88
CA ASN A 262 -8.07 -3.92 16.55
C ASN A 262 -6.58 -3.57 16.37
N ILE A 263 -5.67 -4.50 16.63
CA ILE A 263 -4.23 -4.27 16.56
C ILE A 263 -3.69 -4.69 15.20
N TRP A 264 -2.88 -3.81 14.62
CA TRP A 264 -1.97 -4.08 13.52
C TRP A 264 -0.56 -4.12 14.12
N VAL A 265 -0.02 -5.31 14.33
CA VAL A 265 1.28 -5.48 15.02
C VAL A 265 2.44 -5.36 14.05
N ALA A 266 3.59 -4.85 14.49
CA ALA A 266 4.82 -4.84 13.69
C ALA A 266 5.96 -5.63 14.34
N ALA A 267 6.53 -6.56 13.57
CA ALA A 267 7.72 -7.35 13.89
C ALA A 267 8.22 -8.03 12.62
N TYR A 268 9.53 -7.94 12.33
CA TYR A 268 10.09 -8.35 11.04
C TYR A 268 11.00 -9.58 11.22
N PRO A 269 10.66 -10.73 10.63
CA PRO A 269 11.51 -11.91 10.71
C PRO A 269 12.76 -11.72 9.84
N TYR A 270 13.91 -12.16 10.35
CA TYR A 270 15.15 -12.22 9.56
C TYR A 270 15.10 -13.29 8.47
N ASN A 271 14.38 -14.38 8.73
CA ASN A 271 14.21 -15.50 7.80
C ASN A 271 12.78 -15.52 7.28
N LEU A 272 12.62 -15.34 5.97
CA LEU A 272 11.29 -15.36 5.35
C LEU A 272 10.76 -16.80 5.22
N SER A 273 9.46 -16.95 5.45
CA SER A 273 8.69 -18.17 5.19
C SER A 273 7.30 -17.81 4.70
N THR A 274 6.52 -18.80 4.26
CA THR A 274 5.10 -18.62 3.91
C THR A 274 4.18 -18.47 5.14
N THR A 275 4.72 -18.57 6.35
CA THR A 275 3.94 -18.55 7.60
C THR A 275 3.46 -17.15 7.93
N ASN A 276 2.16 -17.03 8.21
CA ASN A 276 1.56 -15.82 8.79
C ASN A 276 1.63 -15.90 10.32
N PHE A 277 2.46 -15.07 10.94
CA PHE A 277 2.59 -14.98 12.40
C PHE A 277 1.59 -13.97 13.01
N TYR A 278 1.47 -14.02 14.33
CA TYR A 278 0.66 -13.08 15.12
C TYR A 278 -0.82 -12.99 14.68
N THR A 279 -1.40 -14.10 14.24
CA THR A 279 -2.76 -14.19 13.72
C THR A 279 -3.85 -13.96 14.77
N GLN A 280 -3.50 -13.87 16.06
CA GLN A 280 -4.40 -13.40 17.11
C GLN A 280 -4.77 -11.92 16.93
N TYR A 281 -3.94 -11.12 16.26
CA TYR A 281 -4.21 -9.71 15.98
C TYR A 281 -5.00 -9.51 14.68
N GLY A 282 -5.30 -8.26 14.33
CA GLY A 282 -6.07 -7.88 13.15
C GLY A 282 -5.26 -7.86 11.86
N ALA A 283 -3.99 -7.47 11.96
CA ALA A 283 -3.03 -7.43 10.87
C ALA A 283 -1.59 -7.52 11.40
N TRP A 284 -0.63 -7.79 10.51
CA TRP A 284 0.80 -7.88 10.83
C TRP A 284 1.66 -7.21 9.76
N GLN A 285 2.44 -6.20 10.14
CA GLN A 285 3.54 -5.66 9.32
C GLN A 285 4.77 -6.54 9.50
N TRP A 286 5.12 -7.27 8.45
CA TRP A 286 6.17 -8.29 8.49
C TRP A 286 7.45 -7.88 7.76
N SER A 287 7.45 -6.78 7.02
CA SER A 287 8.68 -6.23 6.43
C SER A 287 8.52 -4.76 6.08
N SER A 288 9.63 -4.02 6.13
CA SER A 288 9.78 -2.65 5.62
C SER A 288 10.55 -2.57 4.30
N GLN A 289 10.85 -3.72 3.69
CA GLN A 289 11.81 -3.84 2.59
C GLN A 289 11.18 -4.41 1.31
N LEU A 290 9.85 -4.38 1.16
CA LEU A 290 9.22 -4.87 -0.06
C LEU A 290 9.50 -3.95 -1.25
N SER A 291 9.95 -4.52 -2.36
CA SER A 291 10.13 -3.84 -3.64
C SER A 291 9.28 -4.50 -4.71
N PHE A 292 8.79 -3.71 -5.68
CA PHE A 292 8.04 -4.22 -6.82
C PHE A 292 8.84 -3.97 -8.12
N PRO A 293 8.94 -4.96 -9.02
CA PRO A 293 9.54 -4.73 -10.33
C PRO A 293 8.89 -3.55 -11.05
N GLY A 294 9.70 -2.56 -11.42
CA GLY A 294 9.25 -1.37 -12.14
C GLY A 294 8.46 -0.37 -11.31
N VAL A 295 8.55 -0.42 -9.97
CA VAL A 295 8.10 0.64 -9.05
C VAL A 295 9.30 1.02 -8.18
N SER A 296 9.59 2.32 -8.08
CA SER A 296 10.71 2.81 -7.27
C SER A 296 10.36 2.83 -5.78
N GLY A 297 11.37 2.57 -4.95
CA GLY A 297 11.26 2.61 -3.49
C GLY A 297 10.95 1.25 -2.85
N ASN A 298 11.17 1.22 -1.53
CA ASN A 298 10.74 0.14 -0.67
C ASN A 298 9.42 0.50 0.00
N PHE A 299 8.63 -0.52 0.31
CA PHE A 299 7.32 -0.41 0.89
C PHE A 299 7.24 -1.30 2.11
N ASP A 300 6.55 -0.79 3.13
CA ASP A 300 6.11 -1.59 4.25
C ASP A 300 4.99 -2.53 3.79
N ILE A 301 5.06 -3.80 4.15
CA ILE A 301 4.13 -4.84 3.68
C ILE A 301 3.49 -5.62 4.82
N ASN A 302 2.19 -5.86 4.65
CA ASN A 302 1.33 -6.31 5.71
C ASN A 302 0.46 -7.50 5.31
N ALA A 303 0.22 -8.40 6.25
CA ALA A 303 -0.83 -9.42 6.19
C ALA A 303 -2.09 -8.89 6.88
N ASP A 304 -3.26 -9.02 6.23
CA ASP A 304 -4.56 -8.64 6.80
C ASP A 304 -5.36 -9.88 7.20
N TYR A 305 -5.65 -10.02 8.50
CA TYR A 305 -6.36 -11.17 9.06
C TYR A 305 -7.84 -10.91 9.31
N THR A 306 -8.31 -9.69 9.05
CA THR A 306 -9.69 -9.26 9.33
C THR A 306 -10.39 -8.68 8.11
N SER A 307 -9.69 -8.59 6.97
CA SER A 307 -10.15 -7.88 5.77
C SER A 307 -10.47 -6.41 6.07
N THR A 308 -9.84 -5.84 7.09
CA THR A 308 -10.03 -4.44 7.49
C THR A 308 -9.35 -3.50 6.51
N PHE A 309 -8.15 -3.82 6.05
CA PHE A 309 -7.25 -2.93 5.31
C PHE A 309 -7.17 -3.24 3.82
N SER A 310 -7.49 -4.46 3.40
CA SER A 310 -7.43 -4.87 2.01
C SER A 310 -8.83 -5.14 1.43
N ASN A 311 -8.96 -4.99 0.11
CA ASN A 311 -10.10 -5.58 -0.60
C ASN A 311 -9.87 -7.10 -0.69
N PRO A 312 -10.91 -7.94 -0.64
CA PRO A 312 -10.72 -9.36 -0.89
C PRO A 312 -10.00 -9.53 -2.23
N THR A 313 -8.79 -10.10 -2.19
CA THR A 313 -8.14 -10.58 -3.40
C THR A 313 -9.10 -11.58 -4.02
N PRO A 314 -9.39 -11.53 -5.33
CA PRO A 314 -10.20 -12.56 -5.95
C PRO A 314 -9.44 -13.88 -5.75
N THR A 315 -9.81 -14.66 -4.75
CA THR A 315 -9.29 -16.01 -4.61
C THR A 315 -10.04 -16.83 -5.65
N PRO A 316 -9.36 -17.53 -6.57
CA PRO A 316 -10.05 -18.46 -7.43
C PRO A 316 -10.89 -19.41 -6.54
N PRO A 317 -12.16 -19.69 -6.88
CA PRO A 317 -12.96 -20.71 -6.19
C PRO A 317 -12.16 -22.00 -5.94
N ALA A 318 -12.48 -22.76 -4.89
CA ALA A 318 -11.81 -24.04 -4.63
C ALA A 318 -11.73 -24.91 -5.91
N ASN A 319 -10.55 -25.50 -6.15
CA ASN A 319 -10.24 -26.26 -7.36
C ASN A 319 -10.35 -25.43 -8.65
N SER A 320 -9.92 -24.17 -8.63
CA SER A 320 -9.81 -23.34 -9.84
C SER A 320 -8.49 -22.59 -9.91
N VAL A 321 -8.12 -22.20 -11.12
CA VAL A 321 -6.93 -21.44 -11.48
C VAL A 321 -7.37 -20.17 -12.20
N GLN A 322 -6.75 -19.06 -11.85
CA GLN A 322 -7.01 -17.79 -12.51
C GLN A 322 -6.37 -17.74 -13.89
N MET A 323 -7.14 -17.34 -14.90
CA MET A 323 -6.61 -17.08 -16.23
C MET A 323 -6.37 -15.59 -16.41
N TYR A 324 -5.10 -15.19 -16.47
CA TYR A 324 -4.70 -13.82 -16.74
C TYR A 324 -4.89 -13.51 -18.23
N ARG A 325 -5.52 -12.37 -18.54
CA ARG A 325 -5.64 -11.82 -19.89
C ARG A 325 -4.66 -10.65 -20.05
N VAL A 326 -3.80 -10.73 -21.06
CA VAL A 326 -2.84 -9.67 -21.42
C VAL A 326 -3.00 -9.33 -22.90
N TYR A 327 -3.05 -8.04 -23.22
CA TYR A 327 -3.26 -7.52 -24.57
C TYR A 327 -1.98 -6.91 -25.14
N ASN A 328 -1.60 -7.27 -26.35
CA ASN A 328 -0.51 -6.66 -27.09
C ASN A 328 -1.05 -5.51 -27.96
N PRO A 329 -0.76 -4.24 -27.63
CA PRO A 329 -1.24 -3.10 -28.42
C PRO A 329 -0.62 -3.03 -29.83
N ASN A 330 0.52 -3.71 -30.07
CA ASN A 330 1.20 -3.67 -31.36
C ASN A 330 0.65 -4.71 -32.35
N SER A 331 0.28 -5.90 -31.86
CA SER A 331 -0.26 -6.98 -32.71
C SER A 331 -1.78 -7.11 -32.66
N GLY A 332 -2.43 -6.57 -31.62
CA GLY A 332 -3.85 -6.80 -31.34
C GLY A 332 -4.14 -8.11 -30.60
N GLU A 333 -3.10 -8.88 -30.26
CA GLU A 333 -3.23 -10.19 -29.62
C GLU A 333 -3.71 -10.11 -28.18
N HIS A 334 -4.64 -10.99 -27.82
CA HIS A 334 -4.95 -11.29 -26.43
C HIS A 334 -4.32 -12.64 -26.08
N PHE A 335 -3.43 -12.62 -25.11
CA PHE A 335 -2.75 -13.80 -24.60
C PHE A 335 -3.33 -14.19 -23.24
N TYR A 336 -3.51 -15.49 -23.05
CA TYR A 336 -4.14 -16.08 -21.88
C TYR A 336 -3.17 -17.06 -21.21
N THR A 337 -2.99 -16.89 -19.91
CA THR A 337 -2.09 -17.77 -19.13
C THR A 337 -2.51 -17.88 -17.67
N GLN A 338 -2.29 -19.05 -17.07
CA GLN A 338 -2.34 -19.23 -15.62
C GLN A 338 -0.99 -18.94 -14.95
N ASN A 339 0.08 -18.74 -15.74
CA ASN A 339 1.42 -18.52 -15.24
C ASN A 339 1.67 -17.03 -14.98
N VAL A 340 1.80 -16.67 -13.70
CA VAL A 340 2.08 -15.30 -13.26
C VAL A 340 3.40 -14.76 -13.82
N ALA A 341 4.44 -15.60 -13.95
CA ALA A 341 5.73 -15.18 -14.49
C ALA A 341 5.64 -14.86 -15.99
N GLU A 342 4.88 -15.65 -16.75
CA GLU A 342 4.62 -15.41 -18.17
C GLU A 342 3.86 -14.10 -18.37
N LYS A 343 2.78 -13.89 -17.60
CA LYS A 343 2.05 -12.61 -17.55
C LYS A 343 2.99 -11.44 -17.26
N ASN A 344 3.79 -11.53 -16.19
CA ASN A 344 4.70 -10.45 -15.78
C ASN A 344 5.76 -10.13 -16.85
N ASN A 345 6.30 -11.15 -17.53
CA ASN A 345 7.27 -11.00 -18.61
C ASN A 345 6.67 -10.37 -19.88
N LEU A 346 5.39 -10.62 -20.18
CA LEU A 346 4.71 -9.95 -21.29
C LEU A 346 4.44 -8.48 -20.95
N VAL A 347 3.98 -8.21 -19.73
CA VAL A 347 3.76 -6.83 -19.25
C VAL A 347 5.06 -6.03 -19.26
N SER A 348 6.18 -6.61 -18.84
CA SER A 348 7.49 -5.92 -18.90
C SER A 348 7.94 -5.60 -20.32
N LYS A 349 7.43 -6.31 -21.33
CA LYS A 349 7.66 -6.06 -22.76
C LYS A 349 6.63 -5.10 -23.38
N GLY A 350 5.83 -4.43 -22.57
CA GLY A 350 4.87 -3.41 -23.01
C GLY A 350 3.47 -3.94 -23.32
N TRP A 351 3.14 -5.17 -22.95
CA TRP A 351 1.77 -5.67 -23.04
C TRP A 351 0.91 -5.10 -21.91
N ARG A 352 -0.37 -4.88 -22.17
CA ARG A 352 -1.33 -4.38 -21.19
C ARG A 352 -1.98 -5.54 -20.44
N TYR A 353 -1.81 -5.63 -19.13
CA TYR A 353 -2.60 -6.54 -18.30
C TYR A 353 -4.05 -6.05 -18.21
N GLU A 354 -4.99 -6.95 -18.48
CA GLU A 354 -6.43 -6.63 -18.53
C GLU A 354 -7.24 -7.33 -17.42
N GLY A 355 -6.56 -7.97 -16.47
CA GLY A 355 -7.19 -8.66 -15.35
C GLY A 355 -7.36 -10.16 -15.55
N ILE A 356 -8.23 -10.75 -14.73
CA ILE A 356 -8.64 -12.14 -14.83
C ILE A 356 -9.70 -12.28 -15.91
N GLY A 357 -9.41 -13.01 -16.99
CA GLY A 357 -10.37 -13.30 -18.04
C GLY A 357 -11.45 -14.29 -17.58
N TRP A 358 -11.06 -15.32 -16.84
CA TRP A 358 -11.95 -16.31 -16.20
C TRP A 358 -11.20 -17.12 -15.14
N ASN A 359 -11.94 -17.94 -14.38
CA ASN A 359 -11.36 -19.00 -13.56
C ASN A 359 -11.53 -20.34 -14.28
N GLY A 360 -10.43 -21.06 -14.56
CA GLY A 360 -10.47 -22.42 -15.10
C GLY A 360 -10.48 -23.46 -13.98
N PRO A 361 -11.02 -24.68 -14.15
CA PRO A 361 -10.81 -25.76 -13.18
C PRO A 361 -9.36 -26.24 -13.13
N THR A 362 -8.96 -26.86 -12.02
CA THR A 362 -7.64 -27.50 -11.86
C THR A 362 -7.51 -28.84 -12.61
N SER A 363 -8.62 -29.41 -13.07
CA SER A 363 -8.68 -30.65 -13.85
C SER A 363 -9.84 -30.61 -14.85
N GLY A 364 -9.83 -31.49 -15.86
CA GLY A 364 -10.89 -31.56 -16.88
C GLY A 364 -10.33 -31.83 -18.27
N ASN A 365 -11.00 -31.31 -19.30
CA ASN A 365 -10.56 -31.48 -20.68
C ASN A 365 -9.40 -30.51 -20.99
N PRO A 366 -8.27 -30.98 -21.54
CA PRO A 366 -7.10 -30.14 -21.76
C PRO A 366 -7.34 -29.12 -22.88
N VAL A 367 -7.04 -27.85 -22.61
CA VAL A 367 -6.96 -26.79 -23.62
C VAL A 367 -5.51 -26.68 -24.09
N TYR A 368 -5.28 -26.98 -25.36
CA TYR A 368 -3.99 -26.97 -26.02
C TYR A 368 -3.64 -25.56 -26.49
N ARG A 369 -2.39 -25.13 -26.26
CA ARG A 369 -1.84 -23.88 -26.81
C ARG A 369 -0.89 -24.16 -27.97
N LEU A 370 -1.05 -23.38 -29.02
CA LEU A 370 -0.18 -23.40 -30.19
C LEU A 370 0.31 -21.99 -30.49
N TYR A 371 1.54 -21.88 -30.98
CA TYR A 371 2.14 -20.63 -31.41
C TYR A 371 2.43 -20.67 -32.92
N ASN A 372 2.02 -19.64 -33.64
CA ASN A 372 2.37 -19.44 -35.05
C ASN A 372 3.63 -18.57 -35.15
N PRO A 373 4.80 -19.12 -35.50
CA PRO A 373 6.04 -18.36 -35.60
C PRO A 373 6.04 -17.34 -36.75
N ASN A 374 5.20 -17.51 -37.77
CA ASN A 374 5.15 -16.62 -38.94
C ASN A 374 4.27 -15.38 -38.70
N ALA A 375 3.20 -15.55 -37.93
CA ALA A 375 2.27 -14.47 -37.59
C ALA A 375 2.60 -13.80 -36.25
N GLY A 376 3.23 -14.53 -35.32
CA GLY A 376 3.36 -14.11 -33.93
C GLY A 376 2.01 -14.14 -33.21
N ASP A 377 1.25 -15.24 -33.35
CA ASP A 377 -0.11 -15.38 -32.83
C ASP A 377 -0.27 -16.69 -32.06
N HIS A 378 -1.05 -16.68 -30.97
CA HIS A 378 -1.38 -17.88 -30.20
C HIS A 378 -2.81 -18.37 -30.49
N HIS A 379 -2.95 -19.69 -30.56
CA HIS A 379 -4.24 -20.37 -30.69
C HIS A 379 -4.49 -21.30 -29.53
N TYR A 380 -5.74 -21.35 -29.07
CA TYR A 380 -6.17 -22.20 -27.97
C TYR A 380 -7.36 -23.07 -28.41
N THR A 381 -7.26 -24.38 -28.17
CA THR A 381 -8.31 -25.31 -28.59
C THR A 381 -8.42 -26.54 -27.69
N LEU A 382 -9.66 -27.02 -27.51
CA LEU A 382 -9.94 -28.35 -26.97
C LEU A 382 -9.77 -29.46 -28.01
N ASN A 383 -9.76 -29.12 -29.29
CA ASN A 383 -9.81 -30.09 -30.38
C ASN A 383 -8.40 -30.59 -30.74
N ALA A 384 -8.11 -31.83 -30.38
CA ALA A 384 -6.83 -32.46 -30.69
C ALA A 384 -6.56 -32.57 -32.21
N ASN A 385 -7.59 -32.72 -33.04
CA ASN A 385 -7.44 -32.77 -34.50
C ASN A 385 -7.09 -31.39 -35.08
N GLU A 386 -7.69 -30.32 -34.54
CA GLU A 386 -7.35 -28.94 -34.91
C GLU A 386 -5.88 -28.65 -34.55
N LYS A 387 -5.47 -29.01 -33.32
CA LYS A 387 -4.08 -28.92 -32.89
C LYS A 387 -3.14 -29.68 -33.85
N ASN A 388 -3.42 -30.95 -34.14
CA ASN A 388 -2.57 -31.78 -35.02
C ASN A 388 -2.48 -31.20 -36.44
N ASN A 389 -3.58 -30.69 -36.99
CA ASN A 389 -3.61 -30.03 -38.30
C ASN A 389 -2.75 -28.75 -38.30
N LEU A 390 -2.89 -27.90 -37.30
CA LEU A 390 -2.08 -26.68 -37.19
C LEU A 390 -0.58 -27.01 -37.03
N VAL A 391 -0.23 -28.03 -36.25
CA VAL A 391 1.15 -28.52 -36.15
C VAL A 391 1.68 -28.97 -37.51
N SER A 392 0.88 -29.71 -38.30
CA SER A 392 1.28 -30.11 -39.66
C SER A 392 1.49 -28.93 -40.61
N LYS A 393 0.89 -27.77 -40.30
CA LYS A 393 1.04 -26.50 -41.02
C LYS A 393 2.16 -25.61 -40.44
N GLY A 394 3.00 -26.15 -39.56
CA GLY A 394 4.17 -25.45 -39.01
C GLY A 394 3.91 -24.64 -37.73
N TRP A 395 2.74 -24.77 -37.11
CA TRP A 395 2.53 -24.19 -35.77
C TRP A 395 3.29 -25.00 -34.72
N ARG A 396 3.84 -24.33 -33.71
CA ARG A 396 4.51 -24.98 -32.58
C ARG A 396 3.49 -25.31 -31.51
N TYR A 397 3.39 -26.59 -31.13
CA TYR A 397 2.62 -27.00 -29.96
C TYR A 397 3.39 -26.67 -28.67
N GLU A 398 2.74 -25.96 -27.74
CA GLU A 398 3.35 -25.49 -26.50
C GLU A 398 2.85 -26.21 -25.25
N GLY A 399 2.03 -27.27 -25.43
CA GLY A 399 1.52 -28.07 -24.32
C GLY A 399 0.06 -27.78 -23.97
N VAL A 400 -0.37 -28.39 -22.87
CA VAL A 400 -1.67 -28.09 -22.23
C VAL A 400 -1.48 -26.85 -21.38
N SER A 401 -2.23 -25.79 -21.66
CA SER A 401 -2.11 -24.54 -20.91
C SER A 401 -3.05 -24.47 -19.71
N TRP A 402 -4.23 -25.09 -19.79
CA TRP A 402 -5.18 -25.24 -18.68
C TRP A 402 -6.24 -26.29 -19.01
N TYR A 403 -7.22 -26.46 -18.11
CA TYR A 403 -8.35 -27.37 -18.29
C TYR A 403 -9.67 -26.64 -18.45
N SER A 404 -10.59 -27.25 -19.19
CA SER A 404 -11.98 -26.84 -19.35
C SER A 404 -12.89 -27.60 -18.40
N GLY A 405 -13.90 -26.92 -17.87
CA GLY A 405 -14.96 -27.45 -17.01
C GLY A 405 -15.72 -26.32 -16.31
N GLY A 406 -16.77 -26.66 -15.55
CA GLY A 406 -17.68 -25.66 -14.96
C GLY A 406 -18.88 -25.37 -15.86
N SER A 407 -19.59 -24.27 -15.58
CA SER A 407 -20.86 -23.92 -16.25
C SER A 407 -20.77 -22.68 -17.15
N ASN A 408 -19.65 -21.94 -17.12
CA ASN A 408 -19.52 -20.67 -17.82
C ASN A 408 -19.00 -20.91 -19.25
N ALA A 409 -19.83 -20.64 -20.25
CA ALA A 409 -19.50 -20.85 -21.66
C ALA A 409 -18.55 -19.77 -22.20
N LEU A 410 -17.41 -20.19 -22.73
CA LEU A 410 -16.42 -19.29 -23.29
C LEU A 410 -16.50 -19.25 -24.82
N HIS A 411 -16.63 -18.07 -25.38
CA HIS A 411 -16.90 -17.84 -26.80
C HIS A 411 -15.61 -17.64 -27.59
N ARG A 412 -15.45 -18.33 -28.73
CA ARG A 412 -14.36 -18.11 -29.69
C ARG A 412 -14.81 -17.20 -30.83
N LEU A 413 -14.01 -16.19 -31.13
CA LEU A 413 -14.19 -15.33 -32.29
C LEU A 413 -12.92 -15.31 -33.13
N TYR A 414 -13.06 -15.17 -34.44
CA TYR A 414 -11.98 -15.06 -35.40
C TYR A 414 -12.07 -13.74 -36.18
N ASN A 415 -10.96 -13.02 -36.29
CA ASN A 415 -10.83 -11.83 -37.12
C ASN A 415 -10.16 -12.19 -38.46
N PRO A 416 -10.90 -12.24 -39.58
CA PRO A 416 -10.33 -12.57 -40.88
C PRO A 416 -9.37 -11.51 -41.42
N ASN A 417 -9.40 -10.30 -40.86
CA ASN A 417 -8.57 -9.17 -41.30
C ASN A 417 -7.30 -9.00 -40.46
N ALA A 418 -7.10 -9.83 -39.43
CA ALA A 418 -5.96 -9.73 -38.54
C ALA A 418 -4.75 -10.50 -39.09
N LYS A 419 -3.57 -9.86 -39.07
CA LYS A 419 -2.29 -10.53 -39.35
C LYS A 419 -1.81 -11.36 -38.15
N ALA A 420 -2.10 -10.90 -36.94
CA ALA A 420 -1.82 -11.52 -35.65
C ALA A 420 -2.93 -11.12 -34.66
N GLY A 421 -3.09 -11.82 -33.54
CA GLY A 421 -4.24 -11.62 -32.64
C GLY A 421 -5.56 -11.98 -33.29
N SER A 422 -5.54 -13.01 -34.15
CA SER A 422 -6.68 -13.35 -34.99
C SER A 422 -7.82 -14.00 -34.21
N HIS A 423 -7.59 -14.48 -32.98
CA HIS A 423 -8.60 -15.11 -32.16
C HIS A 423 -8.85 -14.38 -30.85
N HIS A 424 -10.12 -14.34 -30.43
CA HIS A 424 -10.55 -13.78 -29.15
C HIS A 424 -11.40 -14.78 -28.38
N TYR A 425 -11.22 -14.80 -27.07
CA TYR A 425 -11.82 -15.77 -26.15
C TYR A 425 -12.46 -15.02 -24.98
N THR A 426 -13.78 -15.12 -24.84
CA THR A 426 -14.49 -14.32 -23.83
C THR A 426 -15.72 -14.99 -23.23
N LEU A 427 -15.93 -14.77 -21.93
CA LEU A 427 -17.21 -15.03 -21.24
C LEU A 427 -18.22 -13.91 -21.48
N ASN A 428 -17.77 -12.73 -21.91
CA ASN A 428 -18.61 -11.54 -22.01
C ASN A 428 -19.37 -11.54 -23.34
N THR A 429 -20.67 -11.80 -23.27
CA THR A 429 -21.55 -11.78 -24.45
C THR A 429 -21.63 -10.40 -25.11
N ASN A 430 -21.51 -9.30 -24.36
CA ASN A 430 -21.47 -7.96 -24.95
C ASN A 430 -20.18 -7.71 -25.72
N GLU A 431 -19.04 -8.17 -25.21
CA GLU A 431 -17.75 -8.08 -25.92
C GLU A 431 -17.80 -8.88 -27.22
N LYS A 432 -18.31 -10.12 -27.17
CA LYS A 432 -18.57 -10.95 -28.35
C LYS A 432 -19.45 -10.21 -29.37
N ASN A 433 -20.60 -9.71 -28.96
CA ASN A 433 -21.56 -9.06 -29.86
C ASN A 433 -20.96 -7.79 -30.50
N ASN A 434 -20.18 -7.02 -29.74
CA ASN A 434 -19.46 -5.85 -30.25
C ASN A 434 -18.42 -6.23 -31.31
N LEU A 435 -17.62 -7.25 -31.05
CA LEU A 435 -16.63 -7.74 -32.02
C LEU A 435 -17.29 -8.24 -33.31
N VAL A 436 -18.39 -8.99 -33.20
CA VAL A 436 -19.18 -9.44 -34.36
C VAL A 436 -19.69 -8.24 -35.16
N SER A 437 -20.21 -7.21 -34.51
CA SER A 437 -20.64 -5.97 -35.18
C SER A 437 -19.51 -5.25 -35.93
N LYS A 438 -18.26 -5.52 -35.54
CA LYS A 438 -17.03 -4.99 -36.17
C LYS A 438 -16.40 -5.94 -37.18
N GLY A 439 -17.14 -6.97 -37.63
CA GLY A 439 -16.72 -7.90 -38.68
C GLY A 439 -15.94 -9.12 -38.20
N TRP A 440 -15.87 -9.38 -36.89
CA TRP A 440 -15.35 -10.65 -36.39
C TRP A 440 -16.36 -11.78 -36.64
N ARG A 441 -15.86 -12.97 -36.99
CA ARG A 441 -16.66 -14.18 -37.12
C ARG A 441 -16.78 -14.87 -35.76
N TYR A 442 -18.00 -15.05 -35.27
CA TYR A 442 -18.24 -15.92 -34.12
C TYR A 442 -18.11 -17.39 -34.54
N GLU A 443 -17.24 -18.14 -33.88
CA GLU A 443 -16.95 -19.54 -34.20
C GLU A 443 -17.59 -20.54 -33.24
N GLY A 444 -18.39 -20.04 -32.29
CA GLY A 444 -19.11 -20.89 -31.33
C GLY A 444 -18.43 -20.99 -29.96
N LEU A 445 -18.84 -22.01 -29.22
CA LEU A 445 -18.30 -22.35 -27.92
C LEU A 445 -16.87 -22.89 -28.07
N ALA A 446 -15.93 -22.25 -27.37
CA ALA A 446 -14.55 -22.70 -27.29
C ALA A 446 -14.41 -23.82 -26.24
N TRP A 447 -14.85 -23.53 -25.00
CA TRP A 447 -14.79 -24.42 -23.84
C TRP A 447 -15.61 -23.85 -22.66
N TYR A 448 -15.58 -24.54 -21.52
CA TYR A 448 -16.23 -24.10 -20.28
C TYR A 448 -15.22 -23.66 -19.21
N ALA A 449 -15.62 -22.68 -18.40
CA ALA A 449 -14.91 -22.14 -17.24
C ALA A 449 -15.76 -22.24 -15.96
N LYS A 450 -15.12 -22.05 -14.80
CA LYS A 450 -15.74 -22.02 -13.47
C LYS A 450 -16.34 -20.67 -13.12
#